data_AF-A0A350F0J7-F1
#
_entry.id   AF-A0A350F0J7-F1
#
_cell.length_a   1.000
_cell.length_b   1.000
_cell.length_c   1.000
_cell.angle_alpha   90.00
_cell.angle_beta   90.00
_cell.angle_gamma   90.00
#
_symmetry.space_group_name_H-M   'P 1'
#
loop_
_entity.id
_entity.type
_entity.pdbx_description
1 polymer ?
#
loop_
_entity_poly.entity_id
_entity_poly.type
_entity_poly.pdbx_seq_one_letter_code
_entity_poly.pdbx_strand_id
1 'polypeptide(L)'
;MPTIVEAKPGDTLCGLAIAAGFLDCDLIRKDPANAGKEFLNRDLQAGDFVTIPDLKLNLLQKAVEALHKFVKKNAPPVLVRFTHGSPDKPYRQDKTETHLNVSNWPTDKAGKQANKAFPKGTKFQKDAHDDPDAFKIEVVDPKAGGTVEVELRVLKPVFKPDKTIDRHEPFSGADAAKRLLKVTCESVPSKVCFRSPYLRLVVDEDDQKAAEKQTLLVKDVADGNGGDNDLTEILDYQIQASYTRQKCPAATKCTVRETLNIGNDRKHVRVAANVLKDASGTAVAPPKEVRRRILNYVRQLYAQADMTVKLLGAVREVPLPANLLAVANADGKRSTGNATIKVRVRLDGTVDVTATIQTRANVLPIDTANDLAAALRSVLPAGTKVEASANPPLRGQAIGSADILVGAPLTQKIRLNVLTSDDVRHPVTVGALTSATVAEFGGNDSHVGTIEERVLVKNYDSGSDRIDLFIVDQLGSGSLGEAFTPNFADPTADTKPTDLMTNSALVFGDNIRKDDHFHTTIPHELGHILMDVGHANLATEMMGPGSPKGANERVVDGPKRISDPREIVYSGNVRGIPVQQLRENNSGIVE
;
A
#
# COMPACT_ATOMS: atom_id res chain seq x y z
N MET A 1 -11.74 -39.05 39.23
CA MET A 1 -11.65 -37.80 40.00
C MET A 1 -11.87 -36.68 39.02
N PRO A 2 -12.79 -35.74 39.30
CA PRO A 2 -13.08 -34.63 38.39
C PRO A 2 -11.80 -33.88 38.06
N THR A 3 -11.61 -33.57 36.78
CA THR A 3 -10.40 -32.93 36.28
C THR A 3 -10.62 -31.43 36.22
N ILE A 4 -9.75 -30.66 36.84
CA ILE A 4 -9.77 -29.19 36.71
C ILE A 4 -8.91 -28.82 35.52
N VAL A 5 -9.48 -28.05 34.58
CA VAL A 5 -8.80 -27.56 33.39
C VAL A 5 -8.80 -26.04 33.41
N GLU A 6 -7.61 -25.46 33.25
CA GLU A 6 -7.47 -24.04 32.94
C GLU A 6 -7.76 -23.81 31.46
N ALA A 7 -8.76 -22.99 31.15
CA ALA A 7 -9.16 -22.69 29.79
C ALA A 7 -8.06 -21.92 29.06
N LYS A 8 -7.83 -22.29 27.81
CA LYS A 8 -6.91 -21.63 26.88
C LYS A 8 -7.67 -20.69 25.93
N PRO A 9 -6.97 -19.75 25.27
CA PRO A 9 -7.56 -18.98 24.19
C PRO A 9 -8.25 -19.89 23.16
N GLY A 10 -9.51 -19.59 22.83
CA GLY A 10 -10.31 -20.35 21.86
C GLY A 10 -11.09 -21.54 22.46
N ASP A 11 -10.85 -21.91 23.72
CA ASP A 11 -11.63 -22.98 24.37
C ASP A 11 -13.10 -22.58 24.54
N THR A 12 -13.97 -23.60 24.52
CA THR A 12 -15.38 -23.45 24.87
C THR A 12 -15.79 -24.56 25.82
N LEU A 13 -16.83 -24.33 26.64
CA LEU A 13 -17.36 -25.37 27.52
C LEU A 13 -17.80 -26.63 26.73
N CYS A 14 -18.38 -26.47 25.54
CA CYS A 14 -18.71 -27.62 24.68
C CYS A 14 -17.45 -28.31 24.16
N GLY A 15 -16.41 -27.56 23.77
CA GLY A 15 -15.14 -28.09 23.29
C GLY A 15 -14.45 -28.93 24.37
N LEU A 16 -14.31 -28.38 25.58
CA LEU A 16 -13.73 -29.07 26.75
C LEU A 16 -14.52 -30.35 27.09
N ALA A 17 -15.85 -30.27 27.12
CA ALA A 17 -16.69 -31.43 27.39
C ALA A 17 -16.53 -32.54 26.34
N ILE A 18 -16.52 -32.17 25.05
CA ILE A 18 -16.35 -33.11 23.94
C ILE A 18 -14.96 -33.77 23.97
N ALA A 19 -13.92 -32.99 24.27
CA ALA A 19 -12.56 -33.51 24.43
C ALA A 19 -12.54 -34.58 25.53
N ALA A 20 -13.18 -34.30 26.66
CA ALA A 20 -13.37 -35.21 27.80
C ALA A 20 -14.34 -36.39 27.55
N GLY A 21 -14.96 -36.48 26.36
CA GLY A 21 -15.80 -37.60 25.99
C GLY A 21 -17.31 -37.42 26.23
N PHE A 22 -17.73 -36.24 26.67
CA PHE A 22 -19.14 -35.89 26.78
C PHE A 22 -19.75 -35.50 25.43
N LEU A 23 -21.08 -35.44 25.38
CA LEU A 23 -21.80 -35.00 24.19
C LEU A 23 -21.76 -33.47 24.02
N ASP A 24 -21.83 -32.74 25.12
CA ASP A 24 -21.89 -31.28 25.13
C ASP A 24 -21.58 -30.77 26.55
N CYS A 25 -21.72 -29.47 26.74
CA CYS A 25 -21.42 -28.80 28.00
C CYS A 25 -22.46 -29.00 29.12
N ASP A 26 -23.55 -29.76 28.93
CA ASP A 26 -24.62 -29.85 29.95
C ASP A 26 -24.09 -30.35 31.30
N LEU A 27 -23.25 -31.37 31.27
CA LEU A 27 -22.74 -31.98 32.50
C LEU A 27 -21.73 -31.07 33.20
N ILE A 28 -20.93 -30.31 32.44
CA ILE A 28 -20.04 -29.28 33.03
C ILE A 28 -20.87 -28.18 33.69
N ARG A 29 -21.94 -27.72 33.04
CA ARG A 29 -22.81 -26.65 33.55
C ARG A 29 -23.62 -27.05 34.78
N LYS A 30 -23.99 -28.33 34.88
CA LYS A 30 -24.73 -28.90 36.02
C LYS A 30 -23.82 -29.35 37.16
N ASP A 31 -22.50 -29.31 36.98
CA ASP A 31 -21.56 -29.72 38.01
C ASP A 31 -21.58 -28.72 39.18
N PRO A 32 -21.79 -29.18 40.44
CA PRO A 32 -21.81 -28.30 41.60
C PRO A 32 -20.54 -27.47 41.79
N ALA A 33 -19.37 -27.97 41.38
CA ALA A 33 -18.09 -27.25 41.51
C ALA A 33 -17.99 -26.04 40.56
N ASN A 34 -18.80 -26.01 39.50
CA ASN A 34 -18.89 -24.88 38.57
C ASN A 34 -20.04 -23.92 38.92
N ALA A 35 -20.89 -24.25 39.90
CA ALA A 35 -22.03 -23.42 40.27
C ALA A 35 -21.60 -22.01 40.70
N GLY A 36 -22.30 -21.00 40.18
CA GLY A 36 -22.03 -19.58 40.49
C GLY A 36 -20.79 -19.00 39.82
N LYS A 37 -20.05 -19.76 39.00
CA LYS A 37 -18.90 -19.24 38.24
C LYS A 37 -19.36 -18.37 37.08
N GLU A 38 -18.70 -17.23 36.88
CA GLU A 38 -19.07 -16.25 35.85
C GLU A 38 -19.00 -16.81 34.43
N PHE A 39 -18.04 -17.70 34.15
CA PHE A 39 -17.86 -18.32 32.84
C PHE A 39 -19.08 -19.12 32.35
N LEU A 40 -20.05 -19.42 33.21
CA LEU A 40 -21.30 -20.06 32.80
C LEU A 40 -22.21 -19.11 32.00
N ASN A 41 -22.08 -17.79 32.19
CA ASN A 41 -22.97 -16.78 31.64
C ASN A 41 -22.34 -15.90 30.55
N ARG A 42 -21.06 -16.13 30.23
CA ARG A 42 -20.32 -15.46 29.15
C ARG A 42 -19.53 -16.48 28.33
N ASP A 43 -18.87 -16.00 27.27
CA ASP A 43 -17.87 -16.80 26.58
C ASP A 43 -16.71 -17.15 27.54
N LEU A 44 -16.18 -18.36 27.38
CA LEU A 44 -15.06 -18.87 28.17
C LEU A 44 -13.81 -18.06 27.82
N GLN A 45 -13.08 -17.60 28.83
CA GLN A 45 -11.87 -16.79 28.69
C GLN A 45 -10.66 -17.58 29.13
N ALA A 46 -9.49 -17.22 28.60
CA ALA A 46 -8.24 -17.82 29.05
C ALA A 46 -8.03 -17.57 30.55
N GLY A 47 -7.59 -18.59 31.30
CA GLY A 47 -7.42 -18.54 32.75
C GLY A 47 -8.67 -18.91 33.56
N ASP A 48 -9.83 -19.09 32.93
CA ASP A 48 -11.01 -19.65 33.62
C ASP A 48 -10.73 -21.11 34.02
N PHE A 49 -10.89 -21.44 35.31
CA PHE A 49 -10.77 -22.82 35.80
C PHE A 49 -12.11 -23.55 35.75
N VAL A 50 -12.20 -24.58 34.89
CA VAL A 50 -13.41 -25.37 34.65
C VAL A 50 -13.26 -26.76 35.24
N THR A 51 -14.21 -27.18 36.08
CA THR A 51 -14.26 -28.55 36.58
C THR A 51 -14.97 -29.45 35.57
N ILE A 52 -14.29 -30.48 35.09
CA ILE A 52 -14.84 -31.51 34.22
C ILE A 52 -15.27 -32.71 35.08
N PRO A 53 -16.56 -33.08 35.09
CA PRO A 53 -17.04 -34.22 35.87
C PRO A 53 -16.45 -35.55 35.38
N ASP A 54 -16.45 -36.56 36.23
CA ASP A 54 -16.05 -37.92 35.85
C ASP A 54 -17.08 -38.56 34.89
N LEU A 55 -16.59 -39.33 33.92
CA LEU A 55 -17.44 -40.17 33.08
C LEU A 55 -18.08 -41.27 33.92
N LYS A 56 -19.42 -41.27 34.01
CA LYS A 56 -20.16 -42.37 34.65
C LYS A 56 -20.22 -43.56 33.68
N LEU A 57 -19.54 -44.65 34.03
CA LEU A 57 -19.61 -45.90 33.28
C LEU A 57 -21.02 -46.48 33.39
N ASN A 58 -21.61 -46.82 32.25
CA ASN A 58 -22.87 -47.56 32.20
C ASN A 58 -22.56 -49.03 31.93
N LEU A 59 -22.81 -49.89 32.91
CA LEU A 59 -22.68 -51.35 32.78
C LEU A 59 -23.88 -51.89 32.01
N LEU A 60 -23.67 -52.24 30.74
CA LEU A 60 -24.68 -52.92 29.93
C LEU A 60 -24.54 -54.43 30.12
N GLN A 61 -25.57 -55.09 30.67
CA GLN A 61 -25.67 -56.55 30.70
C GLN A 61 -26.00 -57.08 29.30
N LYS A 62 -25.00 -57.16 28.42
CA LYS A 62 -25.10 -57.82 27.12
C LYS A 62 -23.97 -58.85 26.98
N ALA A 63 -24.22 -59.89 26.18
CA ALA A 63 -23.24 -60.96 25.96
C ALA A 63 -21.89 -60.39 25.48
N VAL A 64 -20.82 -60.71 26.22
CA VAL A 64 -19.44 -60.25 25.99
C VAL A 64 -18.80 -60.82 24.72
N GLU A 65 -19.47 -61.74 24.04
CA GLU A 65 -18.99 -62.41 22.83
C GLU A 65 -19.32 -61.66 21.53
N ALA A 66 -20.09 -60.57 21.59
CA ALA A 66 -20.40 -59.75 20.42
C ALA A 66 -19.32 -58.69 20.16
N LEU A 67 -18.90 -58.52 18.90
CA LEU A 67 -18.00 -57.44 18.50
C LEU A 67 -18.67 -56.07 18.71
N HIS A 68 -18.30 -55.38 19.78
CA HIS A 68 -18.81 -54.04 20.07
C HIS A 68 -18.02 -52.97 19.32
N LYS A 69 -18.64 -52.29 18.35
CA LYS A 69 -18.10 -51.07 17.76
C LYS A 69 -18.44 -49.87 18.63
N PHE A 70 -17.46 -49.38 19.39
CA PHE A 70 -17.58 -48.12 20.12
C PHE A 70 -17.36 -46.94 19.16
N VAL A 71 -18.30 -46.02 19.10
CA VAL A 71 -18.20 -44.79 18.31
C VAL A 71 -18.21 -43.60 19.26
N LYS A 72 -17.16 -42.77 19.25
CA LYS A 72 -17.14 -41.50 19.99
C LYS A 72 -18.15 -40.56 19.31
N LYS A 73 -19.36 -40.46 19.88
CA LYS A 73 -20.53 -39.85 19.21
C LYS A 73 -20.32 -38.40 18.75
N ASN A 74 -19.41 -37.65 19.37
CA ASN A 74 -19.23 -36.21 19.13
C ASN A 74 -17.76 -35.80 18.95
N ALA A 75 -16.93 -36.64 18.32
CA ALA A 75 -15.54 -36.26 18.02
C ALA A 75 -15.37 -35.86 16.54
N PRO A 76 -14.46 -34.92 16.23
CA PRO A 76 -13.58 -34.16 17.14
C PRO A 76 -14.28 -32.97 17.83
N PRO A 77 -13.59 -32.24 18.74
CA PRO A 77 -14.07 -30.97 19.30
C PRO A 77 -14.45 -29.96 18.21
N VAL A 78 -15.38 -29.07 18.57
CA VAL A 78 -15.86 -28.02 17.67
C VAL A 78 -14.74 -27.00 17.45
N LEU A 79 -14.52 -26.61 16.20
CA LEU A 79 -13.57 -25.56 15.83
C LEU A 79 -14.01 -24.83 14.56
N VAL A 80 -13.47 -23.63 14.36
CA VAL A 80 -13.48 -22.89 13.10
C VAL A 80 -12.03 -22.58 12.73
N ARG A 81 -11.69 -22.64 11.44
CA ARG A 81 -10.34 -22.32 10.95
C ARG A 81 -10.38 -21.79 9.53
N PHE A 82 -9.33 -21.07 9.16
CA PHE A 82 -9.08 -20.67 7.78
C PHE A 82 -8.24 -21.72 7.07
N THR A 83 -8.58 -22.02 5.83
CA THR A 83 -7.84 -22.97 4.97
C THR A 83 -7.86 -22.43 3.56
N HIS A 84 -6.81 -22.60 2.78
CA HIS A 84 -6.87 -22.28 1.36
C HIS A 84 -7.75 -23.27 0.58
N GLY A 85 -7.64 -24.57 0.86
CA GLY A 85 -8.37 -25.62 0.17
C GLY A 85 -7.44 -26.50 -0.66
N SER A 86 -7.17 -27.72 -0.18
CA SER A 86 -6.24 -28.65 -0.82
C SER A 86 -6.91 -29.54 -1.89
N PRO A 87 -6.20 -29.83 -3.00
CA PRO A 87 -6.66 -30.77 -4.02
C PRO A 87 -6.60 -32.24 -3.58
N ASP A 88 -5.72 -32.57 -2.64
CA ASP A 88 -5.22 -33.92 -2.38
C ASP A 88 -5.33 -34.36 -0.92
N LYS A 89 -5.41 -33.41 0.03
CA LYS A 89 -5.54 -33.70 1.45
C LYS A 89 -7.00 -33.85 1.86
N PRO A 90 -7.33 -34.82 2.73
CA PRO A 90 -8.63 -34.86 3.40
C PRO A 90 -8.92 -33.55 4.12
N TYR A 91 -10.18 -33.13 4.15
CA TYR A 91 -10.63 -31.84 4.71
C TYR A 91 -9.96 -31.46 6.05
N ARG A 92 -9.95 -32.37 7.03
CA ARG A 92 -9.35 -32.14 8.36
C ARG A 92 -7.82 -32.06 8.38
N GLN A 93 -7.17 -32.52 7.33
CA GLN A 93 -5.72 -32.49 7.16
C GLN A 93 -5.27 -31.32 6.28
N ASP A 94 -6.22 -30.54 5.77
CA ASP A 94 -5.91 -29.33 5.02
C ASP A 94 -5.13 -28.34 5.90
N LYS A 95 -4.21 -27.62 5.25
CA LYS A 95 -3.34 -26.67 5.93
C LYS A 95 -4.20 -25.52 6.47
N THR A 96 -3.94 -25.14 7.71
CA THR A 96 -4.53 -23.95 8.29
C THR A 96 -3.71 -22.75 7.87
N GLU A 97 -4.40 -21.70 7.41
CA GLU A 97 -3.75 -20.44 7.06
C GLU A 97 -3.23 -19.72 8.31
N THR A 98 -2.19 -18.92 8.13
CA THR A 98 -1.55 -18.16 9.21
C THR A 98 -1.74 -16.65 9.06
N HIS A 99 -2.17 -16.21 7.88
CA HIS A 99 -2.53 -14.86 7.50
C HIS A 99 -3.45 -14.95 6.28
N LEU A 100 -4.07 -13.83 5.90
CA LEU A 100 -4.88 -13.70 4.69
C LEU A 100 -4.38 -12.52 3.88
N ASN A 101 -4.38 -12.61 2.56
CA ASN A 101 -3.93 -11.51 1.70
C ASN A 101 -5.09 -10.66 1.19
N VAL A 102 -4.79 -9.40 0.86
CA VAL A 102 -5.69 -8.58 0.05
C VAL A 102 -5.60 -9.08 -1.40
N SER A 103 -6.75 -9.38 -1.99
CA SER A 103 -6.82 -9.98 -3.33
C SER A 103 -6.20 -9.07 -4.39
N ASN A 104 -5.21 -9.59 -5.12
CA ASN A 104 -4.69 -8.97 -6.32
C ASN A 104 -5.39 -9.40 -7.62
N TRP A 105 -6.40 -10.27 -7.52
CA TRP A 105 -7.23 -10.70 -8.65
C TRP A 105 -8.44 -9.80 -8.88
N PRO A 106 -8.90 -9.65 -10.14
CA PRO A 106 -10.26 -9.20 -10.42
C PRO A 106 -11.28 -10.11 -9.72
N THR A 107 -12.20 -9.49 -8.99
CA THR A 107 -13.06 -10.18 -8.02
C THR A 107 -13.92 -11.30 -8.62
N ASP A 108 -14.33 -11.18 -9.88
CA ASP A 108 -15.15 -12.18 -10.58
C ASP A 108 -14.32 -13.19 -11.39
N LYS A 109 -12.99 -13.08 -11.39
CA LYS A 109 -12.07 -13.96 -12.11
C LYS A 109 -11.24 -14.86 -11.19
N ALA A 110 -10.70 -15.94 -11.74
CA ALA A 110 -9.85 -16.93 -11.08
C ALA A 110 -8.89 -17.57 -12.10
N GLY A 111 -8.14 -18.57 -11.64
CA GLY A 111 -7.19 -19.34 -12.43
C GLY A 111 -5.83 -18.66 -12.52
N LYS A 112 -4.82 -19.41 -13.00
CA LYS A 112 -3.42 -18.95 -13.11
C LYS A 112 -3.22 -17.64 -13.86
N GLN A 113 -4.17 -17.26 -14.71
CA GLN A 113 -4.10 -16.10 -15.59
C GLN A 113 -5.25 -15.11 -15.35
N ALA A 114 -6.02 -15.27 -14.27
CA ALA A 114 -7.20 -14.45 -13.97
C ALA A 114 -8.23 -14.41 -15.13
N ASN A 115 -8.45 -15.53 -15.82
CA ASN A 115 -9.31 -15.61 -17.01
C ASN A 115 -10.45 -16.64 -16.89
N LYS A 116 -10.59 -17.27 -15.73
CA LYS A 116 -11.70 -18.18 -15.42
C LYS A 116 -12.69 -17.48 -14.50
N ALA A 117 -13.96 -17.92 -14.48
CA ALA A 117 -14.93 -17.35 -13.55
C ALA A 117 -14.60 -17.76 -12.11
N PHE A 118 -14.75 -16.83 -11.16
CA PHE A 118 -14.58 -17.14 -9.74
C PHE A 118 -15.68 -18.11 -9.27
N PRO A 119 -15.32 -19.27 -8.69
CA PRO A 119 -16.28 -20.32 -8.39
C PRO A 119 -17.16 -19.99 -7.18
N LYS A 120 -18.45 -20.32 -7.29
CA LYS A 120 -19.46 -20.08 -6.23
C LYS A 120 -19.70 -21.28 -5.31
N GLY A 121 -19.13 -22.44 -5.63
CA GLY A 121 -19.36 -23.70 -4.91
C GLY A 121 -18.45 -23.90 -3.69
N THR A 122 -18.89 -24.75 -2.76
CA THR A 122 -18.18 -25.07 -1.50
C THR A 122 -17.08 -26.12 -1.64
N LYS A 123 -17.12 -26.92 -2.71
CA LYS A 123 -16.13 -27.95 -3.03
C LYS A 123 -14.78 -27.34 -3.46
N PHE A 124 -13.77 -28.19 -3.54
CA PHE A 124 -12.49 -27.84 -4.15
C PHE A 124 -12.71 -27.40 -5.60
N GLN A 125 -12.04 -26.32 -6.00
CA GLN A 125 -12.09 -25.77 -7.36
C GLN A 125 -10.69 -25.32 -7.75
N LYS A 126 -10.16 -25.93 -8.81
CA LYS A 126 -8.78 -25.72 -9.25
C LYS A 126 -8.49 -24.26 -9.60
N ASP A 127 -9.43 -23.58 -10.24
CA ASP A 127 -9.22 -22.19 -10.67
C ASP A 127 -9.10 -21.23 -9.48
N ALA A 128 -9.88 -21.42 -8.40
CA ALA A 128 -9.70 -20.60 -7.20
C ALA A 128 -8.50 -21.02 -6.35
N HIS A 129 -8.10 -22.29 -6.41
CA HIS A 129 -6.85 -22.74 -5.79
C HIS A 129 -5.61 -22.12 -6.44
N ASP A 130 -5.66 -21.77 -7.73
CA ASP A 130 -4.56 -21.09 -8.42
C ASP A 130 -4.44 -19.59 -8.04
N ASP A 131 -5.40 -19.06 -7.29
CA ASP A 131 -5.34 -17.72 -6.68
C ASP A 131 -4.89 -17.84 -5.22
N PRO A 132 -3.63 -17.50 -4.88
CA PRO A 132 -3.09 -17.59 -3.53
C PRO A 132 -3.81 -16.71 -2.51
N ASP A 133 -4.50 -15.65 -2.93
CA ASP A 133 -5.20 -14.72 -2.03
C ASP A 133 -6.62 -15.21 -1.69
N ALA A 134 -7.12 -16.21 -2.41
CA ALA A 134 -8.39 -16.84 -2.09
C ALA A 134 -8.26 -17.78 -0.88
N PHE A 135 -9.29 -17.80 -0.04
CA PHE A 135 -9.34 -18.67 1.13
C PHE A 135 -10.73 -19.27 1.35
N LYS A 136 -10.81 -20.23 2.27
CA LYS A 136 -12.05 -20.84 2.76
C LYS A 136 -12.09 -20.81 4.27
N ILE A 137 -13.31 -20.88 4.79
CA ILE A 137 -13.58 -21.15 6.18
C ILE A 137 -13.98 -22.62 6.29
N GLU A 138 -13.38 -23.32 7.24
CA GLU A 138 -13.77 -24.67 7.61
C GLU A 138 -14.27 -24.69 9.06
N VAL A 139 -15.47 -25.24 9.24
CA VAL A 139 -16.05 -25.54 10.55
C VAL A 139 -16.04 -27.04 10.77
N VAL A 140 -15.66 -27.47 11.97
CA VAL A 140 -15.85 -28.85 12.39
C VAL A 140 -16.89 -28.88 13.51
N ASP A 141 -18.03 -29.51 13.25
CA ASP A 141 -19.06 -29.78 14.25
C ASP A 141 -19.73 -31.12 13.94
N PRO A 142 -19.40 -32.20 14.69
CA PRO A 142 -19.99 -33.52 14.48
C PRO A 142 -21.51 -33.60 14.67
N LYS A 143 -22.14 -32.57 15.24
CA LYS A 143 -23.57 -32.52 15.56
C LYS A 143 -24.36 -31.57 14.66
N ALA A 144 -23.69 -30.68 13.95
CA ALA A 144 -24.33 -29.83 12.95
C ALA A 144 -24.91 -30.68 11.80
N GLY A 145 -25.88 -30.13 11.08
CA GLY A 145 -26.51 -30.82 9.95
C GLY A 145 -26.89 -29.84 8.85
N GLY A 146 -26.82 -30.30 7.60
CA GLY A 146 -27.09 -29.46 6.43
C GLY A 146 -25.99 -28.42 6.22
N THR A 147 -26.25 -27.20 6.69
CA THR A 147 -25.36 -26.05 6.58
C THR A 147 -25.11 -25.41 7.94
N VAL A 148 -24.01 -24.67 8.04
CA VAL A 148 -23.69 -23.82 9.20
C VAL A 148 -23.41 -22.40 8.74
N GLU A 149 -23.73 -21.41 9.56
CA GLU A 149 -23.43 -20.00 9.31
C GLU A 149 -22.19 -19.61 10.12
N VAL A 150 -21.21 -19.00 9.44
CA VAL A 150 -20.05 -18.38 10.07
C VAL A 150 -20.13 -16.89 9.85
N GLU A 151 -19.81 -16.14 10.89
CA GLU A 151 -19.69 -14.70 10.79
C GLU A 151 -18.21 -14.33 10.62
N LEU A 152 -17.89 -13.65 9.54
CA LEU A 152 -16.56 -13.13 9.25
C LEU A 152 -16.58 -11.61 9.45
N ARG A 153 -15.66 -11.06 10.26
CA ARG A 153 -15.60 -9.63 10.56
C ARG A 153 -14.18 -9.10 10.58
N VAL A 154 -14.03 -7.84 10.23
CA VAL A 154 -12.75 -7.11 10.36
C VAL A 154 -12.65 -6.51 11.76
N LEU A 155 -11.49 -6.66 12.38
CA LEU A 155 -11.10 -6.04 13.64
C LEU A 155 -10.03 -4.97 13.36
N LYS A 156 -10.25 -3.75 13.84
CA LYS A 156 -9.29 -2.65 13.77
C LYS A 156 -8.35 -2.67 14.98
N PRO A 157 -7.11 -2.17 14.85
CA PRO A 157 -6.23 -1.95 15.98
C PRO A 157 -6.77 -0.84 16.90
N VAL A 158 -6.41 -0.94 18.17
CA VAL A 158 -6.48 0.11 19.17
C VAL A 158 -5.06 0.39 19.61
N PHE A 159 -4.66 1.66 19.58
CA PHE A 159 -3.28 2.05 19.84
C PHE A 159 -3.06 2.49 21.29
N LYS A 160 -1.88 2.19 21.81
CA LYS A 160 -1.35 2.77 23.05
C LYS A 160 -0.91 4.22 22.82
N PRO A 161 -0.63 5.00 23.89
CA PRO A 161 -0.08 6.35 23.76
C PRO A 161 1.23 6.43 22.94
N ASP A 162 2.06 5.38 22.96
CA ASP A 162 3.30 5.28 22.18
C ASP A 162 3.08 4.86 20.72
N LYS A 163 1.82 4.77 20.28
CA LYS A 163 1.38 4.38 18.94
C LYS A 163 1.66 2.93 18.55
N THR A 164 2.05 2.08 19.49
CA THR A 164 2.03 0.62 19.29
C THR A 164 0.62 0.06 19.41
N ILE A 165 0.35 -1.09 18.79
CA ILE A 165 -0.95 -1.76 18.89
C ILE A 165 -1.11 -2.37 20.30
N ASP A 166 -2.22 -2.07 20.94
CA ASP A 166 -2.64 -2.64 22.23
C ASP A 166 -3.45 -3.92 22.05
N ARG A 167 -4.53 -3.81 21.27
CA ARG A 167 -5.50 -4.87 21.01
C ARG A 167 -6.26 -4.59 19.74
N HIS A 168 -7.07 -5.55 19.29
CA HIS A 168 -7.99 -5.37 18.18
C HIS A 168 -9.45 -5.38 18.65
N GLU A 169 -10.30 -4.63 17.96
CA GLU A 169 -11.73 -4.57 18.24
C GLU A 169 -12.57 -4.48 16.98
N PRO A 170 -13.86 -4.91 17.01
CA PRO A 170 -14.75 -4.69 15.90
C PRO A 170 -14.93 -3.21 15.59
N PHE A 171 -15.13 -2.89 14.32
CA PHE A 171 -15.68 -1.59 13.94
C PHE A 171 -17.04 -1.36 14.59
N SER A 172 -17.42 -0.09 14.77
CA SER A 172 -18.68 0.33 15.36
C SER A 172 -19.60 0.99 14.34
N GLY A 173 -20.92 1.04 14.62
CA GLY A 173 -21.88 1.78 13.81
C GLY A 173 -21.98 1.27 12.37
N ALA A 174 -22.11 2.20 11.42
CA ALA A 174 -22.27 1.88 9.99
C ALA A 174 -21.03 1.16 9.40
N ASP A 175 -19.83 1.47 9.90
CA ASP A 175 -18.59 0.83 9.44
C ASP A 175 -18.52 -0.65 9.82
N ALA A 176 -19.16 -1.05 10.92
CA ALA A 176 -19.26 -2.45 11.34
C ALA A 176 -20.03 -3.29 10.30
N ALA A 177 -21.17 -2.78 9.83
CA ALA A 177 -22.03 -3.49 8.88
C ALA A 177 -21.34 -3.68 7.52
N LYS A 178 -20.55 -2.71 7.07
CA LYS A 178 -19.78 -2.79 5.81
C LYS A 178 -18.66 -3.84 5.86
N ARG A 179 -18.16 -4.14 7.06
CA ARG A 179 -16.99 -5.01 7.32
C ARG A 179 -17.38 -6.32 7.99
N LEU A 180 -18.58 -6.79 7.66
CA LEU A 180 -19.19 -8.02 8.15
C LEU A 180 -19.68 -8.85 6.97
N LEU A 181 -19.30 -10.13 6.94
CA LEU A 181 -19.79 -11.09 5.97
C LEU A 181 -20.36 -12.31 6.69
N LYS A 182 -21.60 -12.66 6.38
CA LYS A 182 -22.20 -13.93 6.82
C LYS A 182 -21.98 -14.98 5.75
N VAL A 183 -21.31 -16.06 6.11
CA VAL A 183 -20.87 -17.11 5.19
C VAL A 183 -21.60 -18.41 5.51
N THR A 184 -22.34 -18.92 4.52
CA THR A 184 -22.92 -20.26 4.61
C THR A 184 -21.86 -21.30 4.25
N CYS A 185 -21.60 -22.23 5.16
CA CYS A 185 -20.75 -23.38 4.95
C CYS A 185 -21.60 -24.64 4.79
N GLU A 186 -21.29 -25.47 3.79
CA GLU A 186 -22.00 -26.71 3.50
C GLU A 186 -21.23 -27.93 3.96
N SER A 187 -21.96 -28.99 4.37
CA SER A 187 -21.34 -30.27 4.72
C SER A 187 -20.52 -30.82 3.57
N VAL A 188 -19.26 -31.16 3.85
CA VAL A 188 -18.40 -31.92 2.93
C VAL A 188 -18.55 -33.44 3.19
N PRO A 189 -18.03 -34.34 2.34
CA PRO A 189 -18.21 -35.78 2.47
C PRO A 189 -17.87 -36.41 3.84
N SER A 190 -17.07 -35.74 4.68
CA SER A 190 -16.79 -36.21 6.05
C SER A 190 -18.01 -36.17 6.98
N LYS A 191 -19.07 -35.44 6.63
CA LYS A 191 -20.31 -35.21 7.40
C LYS A 191 -20.14 -34.54 8.78
N VAL A 192 -18.91 -34.25 9.19
CA VAL A 192 -18.57 -33.54 10.42
C VAL A 192 -17.87 -32.20 10.15
N CYS A 193 -17.47 -31.96 8.90
CA CYS A 193 -16.84 -30.73 8.46
C CYS A 193 -17.75 -29.99 7.47
N PHE A 194 -17.68 -28.66 7.53
CA PHE A 194 -18.44 -27.76 6.67
C PHE A 194 -17.47 -26.76 6.06
N ARG A 195 -17.65 -26.42 4.78
CA ARG A 195 -16.79 -25.45 4.10
C ARG A 195 -17.58 -24.37 3.38
N SER A 196 -17.02 -23.17 3.40
CA SER A 196 -17.49 -22.06 2.58
C SER A 196 -17.13 -22.24 1.09
N PRO A 197 -17.75 -21.46 0.20
CA PRO A 197 -17.14 -21.10 -1.09
C PRO A 197 -15.76 -20.46 -0.87
N TYR A 198 -14.98 -20.30 -1.95
CA TYR A 198 -13.78 -19.46 -1.88
C TYR A 198 -14.19 -18.01 -1.60
N LEU A 199 -13.40 -17.34 -0.77
CA LEU A 199 -13.61 -15.98 -0.29
C LEU A 199 -12.38 -15.13 -0.61
N ARG A 200 -12.54 -13.81 -0.63
CA ARG A 200 -11.46 -12.82 -0.84
C ARG A 200 -11.60 -11.63 0.11
N LEU A 201 -10.46 -11.02 0.45
CA LEU A 201 -10.42 -9.69 1.05
C LEU A 201 -10.29 -8.65 -0.07
N VAL A 202 -11.12 -7.61 -0.02
CA VAL A 202 -11.15 -6.53 -1.04
C VAL A 202 -11.12 -5.15 -0.38
N VAL A 203 -10.59 -4.15 -1.07
CA VAL A 203 -10.33 -2.81 -0.50
C VAL A 203 -11.28 -1.72 -0.98
N ASP A 204 -12.09 -2.00 -2.01
CA ASP A 204 -13.07 -1.07 -2.55
C ASP A 204 -14.47 -1.70 -2.68
N GLU A 205 -15.46 -0.81 -2.73
CA GLU A 205 -16.87 -1.20 -2.68
C GLU A 205 -17.36 -1.79 -4.01
N ASP A 206 -16.68 -1.54 -5.14
CA ASP A 206 -17.11 -2.07 -6.45
C ASP A 206 -16.67 -3.52 -6.62
N ASP A 207 -15.48 -3.87 -6.13
CA ASP A 207 -15.09 -5.26 -5.93
C ASP A 207 -16.03 -5.98 -4.95
N GLN A 208 -16.37 -5.34 -3.83
CA GLN A 208 -17.32 -5.94 -2.88
C GLN A 208 -18.69 -6.22 -3.53
N LYS A 209 -19.25 -5.27 -4.28
CA LYS A 209 -20.55 -5.43 -4.98
C LYS A 209 -20.51 -6.53 -6.03
N ALA A 210 -19.37 -6.75 -6.69
CA ALA A 210 -19.24 -7.76 -7.72
C ALA A 210 -19.43 -9.20 -7.18
N ALA A 211 -19.11 -9.43 -5.91
CA ALA A 211 -19.26 -10.74 -5.27
C ALA A 211 -19.57 -10.65 -3.77
N GLU A 212 -20.64 -9.92 -3.39
CA GLU A 212 -20.98 -9.58 -1.99
C GLU A 212 -21.02 -10.76 -1.01
N LYS A 213 -21.33 -11.97 -1.50
CA LYS A 213 -21.40 -13.20 -0.68
C LYS A 213 -20.06 -13.90 -0.49
N GLN A 214 -19.02 -13.46 -1.19
CA GLN A 214 -17.68 -14.06 -1.23
C GLN A 214 -16.56 -13.06 -0.94
N THR A 215 -16.88 -11.79 -0.69
CA THR A 215 -15.89 -10.74 -0.43
C THR A 215 -16.11 -10.07 0.92
N LEU A 216 -15.03 -9.89 1.68
CA LEU A 216 -15.02 -9.04 2.87
C LEU A 216 -14.27 -7.74 2.58
N LEU A 217 -14.93 -6.60 2.82
CA LEU A 217 -14.32 -5.28 2.65
C LEU A 217 -13.36 -4.97 3.80
N VAL A 218 -12.11 -4.66 3.48
CA VAL A 218 -11.03 -4.26 4.41
C VAL A 218 -10.51 -2.85 4.10
N LYS A 219 -11.39 -1.96 3.66
CA LYS A 219 -11.06 -0.59 3.24
C LYS A 219 -10.42 0.25 4.36
N ASP A 220 -9.43 1.05 3.97
CA ASP A 220 -8.73 2.05 4.80
C ASP A 220 -9.68 3.09 5.42
N VAL A 221 -9.23 3.75 6.49
CA VAL A 221 -10.01 4.74 7.26
C VAL A 221 -9.34 6.10 7.41
N ALA A 222 -8.21 6.35 6.73
CA ALA A 222 -7.50 7.61 6.81
C ALA A 222 -8.40 8.80 6.43
N ASP A 223 -8.31 9.87 7.21
CA ASP A 223 -9.12 11.07 7.09
C ASP A 223 -8.28 12.35 6.86
N GLY A 224 -6.96 12.22 6.88
CA GLY A 224 -6.00 13.29 6.67
C GLY A 224 -5.79 14.20 7.89
N ASN A 225 -6.40 13.91 9.04
CA ASN A 225 -6.31 14.75 10.23
C ASN A 225 -5.04 14.51 11.06
N GLY A 226 -4.22 13.51 10.73
CA GLY A 226 -3.03 13.14 11.49
C GLY A 226 -3.32 12.42 12.82
N GLY A 227 -4.55 11.93 13.02
CA GLY A 227 -4.97 11.18 14.20
C GLY A 227 -4.86 9.66 14.03
N ASP A 228 -5.52 8.91 14.92
CA ASP A 228 -5.46 7.43 14.91
C ASP A 228 -6.04 6.79 13.64
N ASN A 229 -7.01 7.44 12.98
CA ASN A 229 -7.49 7.02 11.66
C ASN A 229 -6.37 7.02 10.61
N ASP A 230 -5.50 8.04 10.63
CA ASP A 230 -4.34 8.12 9.74
C ASP A 230 -3.20 7.20 10.18
N LEU A 231 -3.19 6.69 11.42
CA LEU A 231 -2.24 5.67 11.87
C LEU A 231 -2.73 4.25 11.55
N THR A 232 -4.04 4.07 11.40
CA THR A 232 -4.66 2.78 11.12
C THR A 232 -4.36 2.37 9.68
N GLU A 233 -3.75 1.20 9.52
CA GLU A 233 -3.40 0.60 8.22
C GLU A 233 -4.27 -0.63 7.95
N ILE A 234 -4.52 -0.94 6.67
CA ILE A 234 -5.22 -2.18 6.27
C ILE A 234 -4.48 -3.42 6.78
N LEU A 235 -3.15 -3.41 6.70
CA LEU A 235 -2.29 -4.52 7.15
C LEU A 235 -2.20 -4.65 8.68
N ASP A 236 -2.72 -3.67 9.45
CA ASP A 236 -2.87 -3.81 10.91
C ASP A 236 -4.21 -4.45 11.31
N TYR A 237 -5.12 -4.66 10.36
CA TYR A 237 -6.38 -5.32 10.63
C TYR A 237 -6.21 -6.82 10.88
N GLN A 238 -7.18 -7.36 11.61
CA GLN A 238 -7.34 -8.78 11.79
C GLN A 238 -8.70 -9.24 11.28
N ILE A 239 -8.77 -10.45 10.74
CA ILE A 239 -10.00 -11.08 10.28
C ILE A 239 -10.40 -12.14 11.29
N GLN A 240 -11.60 -12.02 11.85
CA GLN A 240 -12.14 -12.99 12.78
C GLN A 240 -13.30 -13.78 12.16
N ALA A 241 -13.18 -15.11 12.17
CA ALA A 241 -14.28 -16.03 11.90
C ALA A 241 -14.90 -16.48 13.22
N SER A 242 -16.23 -16.39 13.35
CA SER A 242 -16.99 -16.80 14.53
C SER A 242 -18.07 -17.81 14.16
N TYR A 243 -18.07 -18.98 14.82
CA TYR A 243 -19.10 -20.00 14.65
C TYR A 243 -19.79 -20.30 15.98
N THR A 244 -21.10 -20.05 16.03
CA THR A 244 -21.95 -20.40 17.17
C THR A 244 -22.52 -21.80 16.99
N ARG A 245 -22.19 -22.71 17.92
CA ARG A 245 -22.58 -24.13 17.82
C ARG A 245 -24.10 -24.30 17.78
N GLN A 246 -24.62 -24.92 16.71
CA GLN A 246 -26.07 -25.05 16.48
C GLN A 246 -26.78 -25.84 17.59
N LYS A 247 -26.22 -26.99 17.97
CA LYS A 247 -26.78 -27.92 18.98
C LYS A 247 -26.12 -27.74 20.35
N CYS A 248 -25.90 -26.50 20.76
CA CYS A 248 -25.52 -26.19 22.14
C CYS A 248 -26.78 -26.17 23.03
N PRO A 249 -26.79 -26.91 24.17
CA PRO A 249 -27.97 -26.98 25.04
C PRO A 249 -28.16 -25.73 25.93
N ALA A 250 -27.13 -24.89 26.05
CA ALA A 250 -27.16 -23.67 26.85
C ALA A 250 -27.88 -22.49 26.17
N ALA A 251 -28.47 -21.60 26.97
CA ALA A 251 -29.04 -20.33 26.51
C ALA A 251 -27.97 -19.44 25.85
N THR A 252 -26.87 -19.19 26.56
CA THR A 252 -25.64 -18.63 25.98
C THR A 252 -24.87 -19.74 25.28
N LYS A 253 -25.05 -19.83 23.97
CA LYS A 253 -24.45 -20.89 23.15
C LYS A 253 -22.93 -20.72 23.08
N CYS A 254 -22.21 -21.85 23.04
CA CYS A 254 -20.77 -21.84 22.85
C CYS A 254 -20.41 -21.33 21.44
N THR A 255 -19.50 -20.37 21.38
CA THR A 255 -18.98 -19.78 20.14
C THR A 255 -17.49 -20.05 20.04
N VAL A 256 -17.06 -20.65 18.93
CA VAL A 256 -15.63 -20.80 18.61
C VAL A 256 -15.21 -19.66 17.69
N ARG A 257 -13.98 -19.19 17.85
CA ARG A 257 -13.42 -18.08 17.08
C ARG A 257 -12.02 -18.41 16.61
N GLU A 258 -11.68 -17.93 15.42
CA GLU A 258 -10.32 -17.92 14.90
C GLU A 258 -10.02 -16.53 14.33
N THR A 259 -8.80 -16.05 14.53
CA THR A 259 -8.39 -14.71 14.09
C THR A 259 -7.05 -14.78 13.38
N LEU A 260 -6.97 -14.22 12.17
CA LEU A 260 -5.73 -14.11 11.39
C LEU A 260 -5.42 -12.65 11.07
N ASN A 261 -4.14 -12.34 10.91
CA ASN A 261 -3.68 -11.04 10.41
C ASN A 261 -3.92 -10.94 8.89
N ILE A 262 -3.97 -9.70 8.39
CA ILE A 262 -3.88 -9.43 6.95
C ILE A 262 -2.41 -9.26 6.56
N GLY A 263 -1.99 -9.96 5.51
CA GLY A 263 -0.64 -9.92 4.96
C GLY A 263 0.41 -10.59 5.83
N ASN A 264 1.62 -10.67 5.29
CA ASN A 264 2.82 -11.05 6.03
C ASN A 264 3.98 -10.10 5.68
N ASP A 265 5.01 -10.01 6.53
CA ASP A 265 6.25 -9.28 6.20
C ASP A 265 6.02 -7.85 5.64
N ARG A 266 5.24 -7.04 6.37
CA ARG A 266 4.87 -5.70 5.92
C ARG A 266 6.10 -4.84 5.65
N LYS A 267 6.13 -4.22 4.46
CA LYS A 267 7.13 -3.20 4.09
C LYS A 267 6.51 -1.82 3.91
N HIS A 268 7.31 -0.78 4.03
CA HIS A 268 6.87 0.61 3.91
C HIS A 268 7.68 1.36 2.85
N VAL A 269 7.00 2.05 1.91
CA VAL A 269 7.64 3.09 1.11
C VAL A 269 7.62 4.41 1.88
N ARG A 270 8.78 5.06 1.97
CA ARG A 270 8.91 6.40 2.57
C ARG A 270 8.56 7.47 1.54
N VAL A 271 7.66 8.38 1.90
CA VAL A 271 7.20 9.49 1.03
C VAL A 271 7.26 10.81 1.78
N ALA A 272 7.83 11.84 1.18
CA ALA A 272 7.66 13.23 1.60
C ALA A 272 6.76 13.94 0.58
N ALA A 273 5.80 14.74 1.04
CA ALA A 273 4.82 15.37 0.17
C ALA A 273 4.94 16.90 0.19
N ASN A 274 5.05 17.48 -0.99
CA ASN A 274 5.15 18.91 -1.24
C ASN A 274 3.97 19.36 -2.12
N VAL A 275 3.31 20.45 -1.75
CA VAL A 275 2.19 21.03 -2.51
C VAL A 275 2.59 22.40 -2.99
N LEU A 276 2.63 22.57 -4.30
CA LEU A 276 3.02 23.84 -4.90
C LEU A 276 1.95 24.90 -4.62
N LYS A 277 2.39 26.13 -4.35
CA LYS A 277 1.51 27.30 -4.30
C LYS A 277 1.39 27.89 -5.69
N ASP A 278 0.20 28.38 -6.03
CA ASP A 278 0.01 29.18 -7.23
C ASP A 278 0.62 30.59 -7.07
N ALA A 279 0.51 31.40 -8.12
CA ALA A 279 1.03 32.77 -8.13
C ALA A 279 0.36 33.69 -7.08
N SER A 280 -0.83 33.32 -6.56
CA SER A 280 -1.51 34.03 -5.48
C SER A 280 -0.97 33.66 -4.09
N GLY A 281 -0.14 32.62 -3.99
CA GLY A 281 0.36 32.07 -2.73
C GLY A 281 -0.57 31.02 -2.10
N THR A 282 -1.57 30.56 -2.85
CA THR A 282 -2.53 29.53 -2.40
C THR A 282 -2.05 28.15 -2.83
N ALA A 283 -2.10 27.17 -1.94
CA ALA A 283 -1.76 25.78 -2.29
C ALA A 283 -2.73 25.24 -3.35
N VAL A 284 -2.20 24.57 -4.38
CA VAL A 284 -3.01 24.03 -5.49
C VAL A 284 -3.96 22.92 -5.04
N ALA A 285 -3.68 22.30 -3.90
CA ALA A 285 -4.54 21.34 -3.24
C ALA A 285 -4.47 21.50 -1.70
N PRO A 286 -5.55 21.21 -0.94
CA PRO A 286 -5.49 21.27 0.52
C PRO A 286 -4.53 20.23 1.11
N PRO A 287 -3.57 20.57 1.99
CA PRO A 287 -2.61 19.61 2.56
C PRO A 287 -3.25 18.42 3.27
N LYS A 288 -4.37 18.64 3.98
CA LYS A 288 -5.18 17.58 4.59
C LYS A 288 -5.67 16.57 3.55
N GLU A 289 -6.14 17.07 2.40
CA GLU A 289 -6.66 16.22 1.34
C GLU A 289 -5.53 15.44 0.66
N VAL A 290 -4.39 16.08 0.42
CA VAL A 290 -3.18 15.42 -0.08
C VAL A 290 -2.77 14.28 0.85
N ARG A 291 -2.69 14.52 2.15
CA ARG A 291 -2.42 13.49 3.15
C ARG A 291 -3.42 12.35 3.07
N ARG A 292 -4.73 12.66 3.11
CA ARG A 292 -5.81 11.68 3.04
C ARG A 292 -5.70 10.79 1.79
N ARG A 293 -5.43 11.38 0.62
CA ARG A 293 -5.37 10.69 -0.67
C ARG A 293 -4.13 9.80 -0.78
N ILE A 294 -2.96 10.28 -0.36
CA ILE A 294 -1.74 9.46 -0.30
C ILE A 294 -1.98 8.23 0.57
N LEU A 295 -2.47 8.43 1.80
CA LEU A 295 -2.73 7.32 2.71
C LEU A 295 -3.76 6.36 2.12
N ASN A 296 -4.95 6.83 1.75
CA ASN A 296 -6.01 5.94 1.24
C ASN A 296 -5.59 5.19 -0.02
N TYR A 297 -5.07 5.89 -1.04
CA TYR A 297 -4.83 5.30 -2.36
C TYR A 297 -3.66 4.33 -2.34
N VAL A 298 -2.55 4.73 -1.73
CA VAL A 298 -1.38 3.87 -1.65
C VAL A 298 -1.67 2.66 -0.77
N ARG A 299 -2.29 2.84 0.42
CA ARG A 299 -2.62 1.71 1.31
C ARG A 299 -3.57 0.71 0.67
N GLN A 300 -4.63 1.17 0.00
CA GLN A 300 -5.60 0.29 -0.65
C GLN A 300 -4.94 -0.56 -1.75
N LEU A 301 -4.12 0.05 -2.60
CA LEU A 301 -3.49 -0.68 -3.71
C LEU A 301 -2.32 -1.54 -3.21
N TYR A 302 -1.42 -0.99 -2.40
CA TYR A 302 -0.18 -1.65 -2.00
C TYR A 302 -0.38 -2.74 -0.95
N ALA A 303 -1.53 -2.77 -0.25
CA ALA A 303 -1.87 -3.90 0.62
C ALA A 303 -1.98 -5.23 -0.16
N GLN A 304 -2.18 -5.20 -1.49
CA GLN A 304 -2.11 -6.40 -2.36
C GLN A 304 -0.69 -6.98 -2.47
N ALA A 305 0.33 -6.20 -2.08
CA ALA A 305 1.74 -6.54 -2.15
C ALA A 305 2.39 -6.59 -0.76
N ASP A 306 1.59 -6.64 0.32
CA ASP A 306 2.05 -6.50 1.70
C ASP A 306 2.92 -5.26 1.93
N MET A 307 2.56 -4.17 1.25
CA MET A 307 3.22 -2.87 1.33
C MET A 307 2.27 -1.77 1.79
N THR A 308 2.84 -0.74 2.40
CA THR A 308 2.11 0.50 2.72
C THR A 308 3.04 1.72 2.59
N VAL A 309 2.55 2.91 2.92
CA VAL A 309 3.26 4.18 2.88
C VAL A 309 3.54 4.72 4.27
N LYS A 310 4.76 5.24 4.47
CA LYS A 310 5.15 6.04 5.63
C LYS A 310 5.35 7.48 5.18
N LEU A 311 4.36 8.32 5.47
CA LEU A 311 4.44 9.75 5.17
C LEU A 311 5.38 10.44 6.17
N LEU A 312 6.46 11.01 5.65
CA LEU A 312 7.51 11.64 6.43
C LEU A 312 7.15 13.11 6.71
N GLY A 313 6.91 13.40 7.98
CA GLY A 313 6.53 14.74 8.42
C GLY A 313 5.13 15.17 7.95
N ALA A 314 4.89 16.48 8.03
CA ALA A 314 3.67 17.09 7.52
C ALA A 314 3.78 17.32 6.00
N VAL A 315 2.63 17.33 5.32
CA VAL A 315 2.55 17.80 3.92
C VAL A 315 2.97 19.26 3.88
N ARG A 316 4.01 19.57 3.10
CA ARG A 316 4.61 20.91 3.02
C ARG A 316 3.98 21.71 1.90
N GLU A 317 3.54 22.93 2.19
CA GLU A 317 3.23 23.88 1.12
C GLU A 317 4.50 24.61 0.69
N VAL A 318 4.78 24.65 -0.61
CA VAL A 318 6.02 25.21 -1.16
C VAL A 318 5.74 26.33 -2.17
N PRO A 319 6.44 27.48 -2.12
CA PRO A 319 6.21 28.58 -3.06
C PRO A 319 6.68 28.23 -4.48
N LEU A 320 6.35 29.06 -5.48
CA LEU A 320 6.93 28.95 -6.82
C LEU A 320 8.42 29.37 -6.78
N PRO A 321 9.37 28.45 -7.00
CA PRO A 321 10.79 28.79 -7.07
C PRO A 321 11.15 29.52 -8.36
N ALA A 322 12.05 30.52 -8.27
CA ALA A 322 12.52 31.34 -9.38
C ALA A 322 14.03 31.63 -9.30
N ASN A 323 14.78 30.63 -8.86
CA ASN A 323 16.12 30.79 -8.32
C ASN A 323 17.16 29.82 -8.88
N LEU A 324 16.91 29.25 -10.07
CA LEU A 324 17.87 28.42 -10.79
C LEU A 324 18.41 29.15 -12.02
N LEU A 325 19.69 28.97 -12.32
CA LEU A 325 20.29 29.32 -13.61
C LEU A 325 20.70 28.03 -14.31
N ALA A 326 20.35 27.85 -15.58
CA ALA A 326 20.81 26.72 -16.38
C ALA A 326 21.81 27.20 -17.43
N VAL A 327 22.95 26.50 -17.53
CA VAL A 327 24.03 26.73 -18.49
C VAL A 327 23.97 25.66 -19.56
N ALA A 328 23.91 26.06 -20.83
CA ALA A 328 23.85 25.17 -22.00
C ALA A 328 22.68 24.15 -21.93
N ASN A 329 21.52 24.58 -21.42
CA ASN A 329 20.36 23.70 -21.17
C ASN A 329 19.88 22.92 -22.41
N ALA A 330 19.93 23.54 -23.59
CA ALA A 330 19.31 22.99 -24.79
C ALA A 330 20.20 21.99 -25.54
N ASP A 331 21.51 22.21 -25.58
CA ASP A 331 22.39 21.57 -26.55
C ASP A 331 23.71 21.03 -26.00
N GLY A 332 24.05 21.30 -24.73
CA GLY A 332 25.19 20.69 -24.05
C GLY A 332 26.48 20.73 -24.86
N LYS A 333 27.14 21.90 -24.92
CA LYS A 333 28.36 22.11 -25.71
C LYS A 333 29.52 22.57 -24.83
N ARG A 334 30.73 22.55 -25.40
CA ARG A 334 31.90 23.23 -24.82
C ARG A 334 31.90 24.71 -25.17
N SER A 335 32.27 25.55 -24.22
CA SER A 335 32.31 27.02 -24.34
C SER A 335 33.19 27.49 -25.51
N THR A 336 32.79 28.61 -26.13
CA THR A 336 33.66 29.31 -27.10
C THR A 336 34.82 30.04 -26.41
N GLY A 337 34.62 30.48 -25.16
CA GLY A 337 35.55 31.27 -24.37
C GLY A 337 35.53 32.76 -24.68
N ASN A 338 36.10 33.56 -23.78
CA ASN A 338 36.23 35.02 -23.84
C ASN A 338 34.90 35.77 -24.04
N ALA A 339 33.79 35.15 -23.64
CA ALA A 339 32.47 35.75 -23.71
C ALA A 339 31.99 36.16 -22.31
N THR A 340 31.19 37.23 -22.24
CA THR A 340 30.71 37.76 -20.97
C THR A 340 29.40 37.10 -20.56
N ILE A 341 29.33 36.64 -19.30
CA ILE A 341 28.07 36.27 -18.65
C ILE A 341 27.86 37.21 -17.45
N LYS A 342 26.68 37.82 -17.37
CA LYS A 342 26.32 38.78 -16.32
C LYS A 342 24.93 38.47 -15.77
N VAL A 343 24.85 38.23 -14.47
CA VAL A 343 23.59 37.88 -13.79
C VAL A 343 23.34 38.84 -12.64
N ARG A 344 22.15 39.44 -12.63
CA ARG A 344 21.65 40.27 -11.53
C ARG A 344 20.82 39.41 -10.58
N VAL A 345 21.11 39.51 -9.29
CA VAL A 345 20.38 38.83 -8.22
C VAL A 345 19.74 39.86 -7.31
N ARG A 346 18.44 39.71 -7.09
CA ARG A 346 17.72 40.43 -6.04
C ARG A 346 17.28 39.45 -4.96
N LEU A 347 17.64 39.72 -3.72
CA LEU A 347 17.31 38.90 -2.56
C LEU A 347 16.54 39.74 -1.54
N ASP A 348 15.36 39.26 -1.16
CA ASP A 348 14.47 39.82 -0.13
C ASP A 348 14.13 41.31 -0.29
N GLY A 349 14.31 41.85 -1.50
CA GLY A 349 14.11 43.27 -1.82
C GLY A 349 15.17 44.22 -1.26
N THR A 350 16.18 43.72 -0.55
CA THR A 350 17.21 44.53 0.13
C THR A 350 18.58 44.41 -0.52
N VAL A 351 18.88 43.27 -1.15
CA VAL A 351 20.11 43.05 -1.90
C VAL A 351 19.81 43.17 -3.39
N ASP A 352 20.62 43.93 -4.12
CA ASP A 352 20.56 44.05 -5.58
C ASP A 352 22.00 44.11 -6.11
N VAL A 353 22.52 42.96 -6.52
CA VAL A 353 23.93 42.78 -6.90
C VAL A 353 24.04 42.13 -8.27
N THR A 354 25.21 42.25 -8.88
CA THR A 354 25.49 41.64 -10.18
C THR A 354 26.79 40.85 -10.13
N ALA A 355 26.72 39.57 -10.50
CA ALA A 355 27.89 38.74 -10.75
C ALA A 355 28.25 38.80 -12.24
N THR A 356 29.54 38.80 -12.55
CA THR A 356 30.05 38.80 -13.93
C THR A 356 31.22 37.83 -14.03
N ILE A 357 31.24 37.04 -15.10
CA ILE A 357 32.37 36.18 -15.46
C ILE A 357 32.73 36.34 -16.93
N GLN A 358 33.96 35.95 -17.27
CA GLN A 358 34.38 35.66 -18.64
C GLN A 358 34.46 34.16 -18.81
N THR A 359 33.82 33.59 -19.84
CA THR A 359 33.88 32.15 -20.09
C THR A 359 35.28 31.72 -20.52
N ARG A 360 35.69 30.51 -20.14
CA ARG A 360 36.96 29.90 -20.57
C ARG A 360 36.73 29.03 -21.79
N ALA A 361 37.63 29.12 -22.78
CA ALA A 361 37.48 28.32 -24.00
C ALA A 361 37.53 26.82 -23.72
N ASN A 362 36.68 26.05 -24.41
CA ASN A 362 36.68 24.59 -24.43
C ASN A 362 36.37 23.88 -23.09
N VAL A 363 35.81 24.58 -22.09
CA VAL A 363 35.40 23.99 -20.81
C VAL A 363 33.98 23.40 -20.88
N LEU A 364 33.63 22.52 -19.93
CA LEU A 364 32.29 21.92 -19.85
C LEU A 364 31.29 22.91 -19.21
N PRO A 365 29.97 22.73 -19.42
CA PRO A 365 28.95 23.58 -18.79
C PRO A 365 29.08 23.67 -17.26
N ILE A 366 29.44 22.58 -16.59
CA ILE A 366 29.66 22.56 -15.13
C ILE A 366 30.82 23.45 -14.69
N ASP A 367 31.88 23.59 -15.50
CA ASP A 367 32.99 24.47 -15.19
C ASP A 367 32.55 25.95 -15.22
N THR A 368 31.75 26.32 -16.22
CA THR A 368 31.16 27.66 -16.30
C THR A 368 30.15 27.91 -15.17
N ALA A 369 29.37 26.90 -14.81
CA ALA A 369 28.45 26.98 -13.68
C ALA A 369 29.19 27.19 -12.36
N ASN A 370 30.31 26.49 -12.14
CA ASN A 370 31.17 26.68 -10.97
C ASN A 370 31.80 28.08 -10.93
N ASP A 371 32.32 28.58 -12.06
CA ASP A 371 32.90 29.91 -12.17
C ASP A 371 31.84 31.00 -11.85
N LEU A 372 30.62 30.86 -12.38
CA LEU A 372 29.50 31.76 -12.11
C LEU A 372 29.01 31.65 -10.66
N ALA A 373 28.92 30.44 -10.11
CA ALA A 373 28.55 30.20 -8.71
C ALA A 373 29.56 30.85 -7.76
N ALA A 374 30.86 30.76 -8.04
CA ALA A 374 31.89 31.45 -7.26
C ALA A 374 31.74 32.97 -7.32
N ALA A 375 31.50 33.54 -8.51
CA ALA A 375 31.25 34.96 -8.66
C ALA A 375 30.00 35.41 -7.88
N LEU A 376 28.91 34.62 -7.92
CA LEU A 376 27.69 34.89 -7.15
C LEU A 376 27.95 34.87 -5.64
N ARG A 377 28.69 33.87 -5.12
CA ARG A 377 29.06 33.81 -3.69
C ARG A 377 29.88 35.01 -3.23
N SER A 378 30.72 35.57 -4.10
CA SER A 378 31.53 36.76 -3.77
C SER A 378 30.74 38.06 -3.64
N VAL A 379 29.55 38.15 -4.26
CA VAL A 379 28.73 39.37 -4.26
C VAL A 379 27.48 39.26 -3.38
N LEU A 380 27.10 38.05 -2.99
CA LEU A 380 25.94 37.80 -2.13
C LEU A 380 26.33 37.79 -0.64
N PRO A 381 25.36 38.04 0.28
CA PRO A 381 25.60 37.94 1.71
C PRO A 381 26.18 36.57 2.11
N ALA A 382 27.11 36.58 3.05
CA ALA A 382 27.68 35.36 3.61
C ALA A 382 26.58 34.44 4.15
N GLY A 383 26.67 33.14 3.82
CA GLY A 383 25.65 32.14 4.16
C GLY A 383 24.53 31.98 3.12
N THR A 384 24.48 32.80 2.07
CA THR A 384 23.56 32.55 0.94
C THR A 384 23.99 31.27 0.21
N LYS A 385 23.09 30.29 0.14
CA LYS A 385 23.30 29.03 -0.59
C LYS A 385 23.53 29.34 -2.06
N VAL A 386 24.62 28.87 -2.66
CA VAL A 386 24.82 28.92 -4.12
C VAL A 386 25.49 27.62 -4.50
N GLU A 387 24.84 26.79 -5.30
CA GLU A 387 25.30 25.43 -5.60
C GLU A 387 25.19 25.13 -7.09
N ALA A 388 26.32 24.80 -7.70
CA ALA A 388 26.35 24.31 -9.07
C ALA A 388 26.20 22.78 -9.07
N SER A 389 25.44 22.25 -10.03
CA SER A 389 25.26 20.81 -10.22
C SER A 389 25.31 20.48 -11.71
N ALA A 390 25.93 19.34 -12.05
CA ALA A 390 25.92 18.85 -13.42
C ALA A 390 24.62 18.10 -13.69
N ASN A 391 24.14 18.17 -14.93
CA ASN A 391 23.05 17.34 -15.42
C ASN A 391 23.60 16.30 -16.41
N PRO A 392 22.97 15.14 -16.56
CA PRO A 392 23.29 14.19 -17.62
C PRO A 392 23.02 14.83 -19.00
N PRO A 393 23.72 14.43 -20.07
CA PRO A 393 23.33 14.79 -21.43
C PRO A 393 21.91 14.30 -21.76
N LEU A 394 21.18 15.11 -22.53
CA LEU A 394 19.93 14.66 -23.13
C LEU A 394 20.21 13.51 -24.11
N ARG A 395 19.21 12.69 -24.39
CA ARG A 395 19.36 11.58 -25.36
C ARG A 395 19.84 12.13 -26.71
N GLY A 396 20.96 11.61 -27.21
CA GLY A 396 21.59 12.06 -28.45
C GLY A 396 22.58 13.22 -28.29
N GLN A 397 22.82 13.70 -27.07
CA GLN A 397 23.88 14.67 -26.77
C GLN A 397 25.10 13.98 -26.17
N ALA A 398 26.28 14.55 -26.40
CA ALA A 398 27.54 14.04 -25.88
C ALA A 398 27.95 14.68 -24.54
N ILE A 399 27.40 15.84 -24.20
CA ILE A 399 27.77 16.62 -23.01
C ILE A 399 26.50 17.10 -22.33
N GLY A 400 26.46 17.00 -21.01
CA GLY A 400 25.34 17.48 -20.19
C GLY A 400 25.38 18.98 -19.90
N SER A 401 24.21 19.52 -19.59
CA SER A 401 24.06 20.89 -19.10
C SER A 401 24.50 21.00 -17.63
N ALA A 402 24.43 22.20 -17.06
CA ALA A 402 24.65 22.41 -15.63
C ALA A 402 23.67 23.43 -15.08
N ASP A 403 23.30 23.29 -13.81
CA ASP A 403 22.43 24.22 -13.11
C ASP A 403 23.18 24.89 -11.96
N ILE A 404 22.73 26.09 -11.57
CA ILE A 404 23.15 26.82 -10.39
C ILE A 404 21.91 27.18 -9.59
N LEU A 405 21.79 26.63 -8.38
CA LEU A 405 20.75 27.01 -7.43
C LEU A 405 21.22 28.16 -6.54
N VAL A 406 20.43 29.22 -6.43
CA VAL A 406 20.77 30.43 -5.66
C VAL A 406 19.75 30.65 -4.54
N GLY A 407 20.19 30.71 -3.30
CA GLY A 407 19.36 30.88 -2.10
C GLY A 407 18.44 29.68 -1.81
N ALA A 408 17.52 29.88 -0.87
CA ALA A 408 16.51 28.89 -0.47
C ALA A 408 15.10 29.49 -0.51
N PRO A 409 14.22 29.07 -1.45
CA PRO A 409 12.94 29.73 -1.71
C PRO A 409 11.91 29.57 -0.58
N LEU A 410 12.10 28.61 0.33
CA LEU A 410 11.27 28.47 1.54
C LEU A 410 11.45 29.65 2.50
N THR A 411 12.64 30.24 2.52
CA THR A 411 13.02 31.26 3.52
C THR A 411 13.38 32.60 2.88
N GLN A 412 13.56 32.64 1.57
CA GLN A 412 14.07 33.80 0.84
C GLN A 412 13.26 34.08 -0.43
N LYS A 413 13.04 35.36 -0.75
CA LYS A 413 12.50 35.81 -2.03
C LYS A 413 13.65 36.14 -2.97
N ILE A 414 13.87 35.28 -3.96
CA ILE A 414 14.96 35.41 -4.92
C ILE A 414 14.41 35.77 -6.29
N ARG A 415 15.04 36.72 -6.98
CA ARG A 415 14.80 37.00 -8.40
C ARG A 415 16.13 37.06 -9.14
N LEU A 416 16.22 36.30 -10.22
CA LEU A 416 17.38 36.23 -11.09
C LEU A 416 17.06 36.89 -12.43
N ASN A 417 18.00 37.67 -12.96
CA ASN A 417 17.92 38.20 -14.32
C ASN A 417 19.28 38.01 -15.00
N VAL A 418 19.28 37.34 -16.16
CA VAL A 418 20.45 37.29 -17.03
C VAL A 418 20.51 38.61 -17.80
N LEU A 419 21.52 39.42 -17.52
CA LEU A 419 21.74 40.71 -18.20
C LEU A 419 22.54 40.54 -19.48
N THR A 420 23.47 39.57 -19.50
CA THR A 420 24.36 39.27 -20.63
C THR A 420 24.70 37.80 -20.62
N SER A 421 24.72 37.16 -21.78
CA SER A 421 25.10 35.77 -21.97
C SER A 421 25.64 35.57 -23.39
N ASP A 422 26.84 36.10 -23.63
CA ASP A 422 27.39 36.22 -24.99
C ASP A 422 28.04 34.93 -25.50
N ASP A 423 28.23 33.92 -24.63
CA ASP A 423 28.74 32.62 -25.05
C ASP A 423 27.62 31.82 -25.72
N VAL A 424 27.64 31.80 -27.06
CA VAL A 424 26.62 31.12 -27.87
C VAL A 424 26.56 29.61 -27.64
N ARG A 425 27.59 29.00 -27.04
CA ARG A 425 27.61 27.56 -26.71
C ARG A 425 27.30 27.30 -25.24
N HIS A 426 27.50 28.29 -24.36
CA HIS A 426 27.09 28.26 -22.96
C HIS A 426 26.02 29.34 -22.67
N PRO A 427 24.85 29.31 -23.33
CA PRO A 427 23.78 30.23 -23.01
C PRO A 427 23.32 30.00 -21.56
N VAL A 428 23.10 31.09 -20.83
CA VAL A 428 22.55 31.06 -19.46
C VAL A 428 21.10 31.49 -19.50
N THR A 429 20.23 30.64 -18.96
CA THR A 429 18.79 30.89 -18.85
C THR A 429 18.36 30.83 -17.39
N VAL A 430 17.40 31.67 -17.00
CA VAL A 430 16.77 31.57 -15.67
C VAL A 430 15.73 30.46 -15.70
N GLY A 431 15.89 29.49 -14.81
CA GLY A 431 14.84 28.53 -14.47
C GLY A 431 13.93 29.13 -13.41
N ALA A 432 12.64 29.23 -13.72
CA ALA A 432 11.63 29.73 -12.79
C ALA A 432 10.26 29.13 -13.10
N LEU A 433 9.50 28.84 -12.05
CA LEU A 433 8.07 28.58 -12.15
C LEU A 433 7.32 29.91 -12.02
N THR A 434 6.57 30.27 -13.06
CA THR A 434 5.71 31.47 -13.07
C THR A 434 4.25 31.15 -12.76
N SER A 435 3.89 29.87 -12.85
CA SER A 435 2.60 29.30 -12.47
C SER A 435 2.82 27.95 -11.80
N ALA A 436 1.76 27.37 -11.25
CA ALA A 436 1.82 26.00 -10.73
C ALA A 436 1.57 24.94 -11.82
N THR A 437 1.44 25.33 -13.08
CA THR A 437 1.56 24.43 -14.23
C THR A 437 3.05 24.22 -14.51
N VAL A 438 3.46 22.96 -14.60
CA VAL A 438 4.85 22.56 -14.84
C VAL A 438 4.95 21.91 -16.23
N ALA A 439 5.92 22.34 -17.03
CA ALA A 439 6.25 21.72 -18.30
C ALA A 439 6.71 20.28 -18.07
N GLU A 440 6.15 19.36 -18.86
CA GLU A 440 6.40 17.92 -18.80
C GLU A 440 7.57 17.54 -19.72
N PHE A 441 8.41 16.61 -19.27
CA PHE A 441 9.48 16.06 -20.07
C PHE A 441 8.95 15.16 -21.21
N GLY A 442 9.76 15.00 -22.25
CA GLY A 442 9.55 14.02 -23.31
C GLY A 442 10.51 12.84 -23.22
N GLY A 443 10.51 11.98 -24.24
CA GLY A 443 11.38 10.79 -24.28
C GLY A 443 12.88 11.08 -24.40
N ASN A 444 13.28 12.32 -24.70
CA ASN A 444 14.69 12.70 -24.84
C ASN A 444 15.31 13.24 -23.54
N ASP A 445 14.46 13.73 -22.64
CA ASP A 445 14.83 14.44 -21.43
C ASP A 445 14.19 13.84 -20.17
N SER A 446 13.46 12.72 -20.25
CA SER A 446 12.82 12.06 -19.10
C SER A 446 13.76 11.67 -17.95
N HIS A 447 15.05 11.48 -18.23
CA HIS A 447 16.06 11.19 -17.20
C HIS A 447 16.67 12.44 -16.57
N VAL A 448 16.49 13.62 -17.16
CA VAL A 448 17.06 14.89 -16.67
C VAL A 448 15.98 15.85 -16.16
N GLY A 449 14.81 15.80 -16.79
CA GLY A 449 13.72 16.73 -16.64
C GLY A 449 13.90 18.06 -17.38
N THR A 450 12.78 18.73 -17.60
CA THR A 450 12.72 20.12 -18.09
C THR A 450 13.37 21.07 -17.07
N ILE A 451 13.69 22.29 -17.50
CA ILE A 451 14.24 23.29 -16.58
C ILE A 451 13.26 23.62 -15.43
N GLU A 452 11.96 23.53 -15.68
CA GLU A 452 10.89 23.79 -14.71
C GLU A 452 10.80 22.69 -13.66
N GLU A 453 10.88 21.43 -14.06
CA GLU A 453 10.93 20.27 -13.15
C GLU A 453 12.20 20.31 -12.29
N ARG A 454 13.38 20.55 -12.89
CA ARG A 454 14.64 20.65 -12.12
C ARG A 454 14.62 21.80 -11.13
N VAL A 455 14.02 22.93 -11.49
CA VAL A 455 13.77 24.06 -10.59
C VAL A 455 12.92 23.63 -9.40
N LEU A 456 11.87 22.85 -9.62
CA LEU A 456 11.00 22.37 -8.54
C LEU A 456 11.71 21.36 -7.65
N VAL A 457 12.20 20.28 -8.24
CA VAL A 457 12.77 19.12 -7.54
C VAL A 457 14.01 19.54 -6.76
N LYS A 458 14.99 20.22 -7.39
CA LYS A 458 16.25 20.59 -6.70
C LYS A 458 16.07 21.58 -5.55
N ASN A 459 14.99 22.37 -5.55
CA ASN A 459 14.73 23.32 -4.46
C ASN A 459 14.11 22.66 -3.23
N TYR A 460 13.36 21.57 -3.44
CA TYR A 460 12.52 20.97 -2.42
C TYR A 460 12.82 19.50 -2.17
N ASP A 461 13.85 18.96 -2.84
CA ASP A 461 14.51 17.71 -2.49
C ASP A 461 14.68 17.67 -0.98
N SER A 462 14.12 16.63 -0.40
CA SER A 462 14.16 16.45 1.02
C SER A 462 15.20 15.39 1.40
N GLY A 463 15.57 14.47 0.51
CA GLY A 463 16.65 13.52 0.72
C GLY A 463 16.48 12.22 -0.09
N SER A 464 17.54 11.41 -0.11
CA SER A 464 17.66 10.25 -1.01
C SER A 464 16.99 8.95 -0.53
N ASP A 465 16.46 8.92 0.69
CA ASP A 465 15.94 7.71 1.35
C ASP A 465 14.41 7.60 1.26
N ARG A 466 13.78 8.32 0.32
CA ARG A 466 12.33 8.44 0.17
C ARG A 466 11.96 8.93 -1.21
N ILE A 467 10.66 8.92 -1.50
CA ILE A 467 10.09 9.58 -2.68
C ILE A 467 9.63 10.99 -2.31
N ASP A 468 10.08 12.00 -3.03
CA ASP A 468 9.51 13.35 -2.99
C ASP A 468 8.33 13.45 -3.97
N LEU A 469 7.13 13.53 -3.43
CA LEU A 469 5.88 13.67 -4.19
C LEU A 469 5.48 15.15 -4.26
N PHE A 470 5.41 15.69 -5.47
CA PHE A 470 5.06 17.07 -5.76
C PHE A 470 3.64 17.16 -6.32
N ILE A 471 2.75 17.86 -5.62
CA ILE A 471 1.41 18.17 -6.12
C ILE A 471 1.46 19.53 -6.83
N VAL A 472 1.21 19.51 -8.14
CA VAL A 472 1.24 20.69 -9.04
C VAL A 472 -0.15 21.00 -9.57
N ASP A 473 -0.39 22.20 -10.11
CA ASP A 473 -1.74 22.51 -10.63
C ASP A 473 -2.04 21.79 -11.93
N GLN A 474 -1.08 21.59 -12.83
CA GLN A 474 -1.25 20.81 -14.06
C GLN A 474 0.12 20.46 -14.66
N LEU A 475 0.21 19.36 -15.42
CA LEU A 475 1.36 19.07 -16.28
C LEU A 475 1.11 19.57 -17.72
N GLY A 476 2.16 20.06 -18.39
CA GLY A 476 2.06 20.77 -19.66
C GLY A 476 1.26 20.08 -20.77
N SER A 477 1.30 18.75 -20.87
CA SER A 477 0.53 18.01 -21.89
C SER A 477 -0.87 17.58 -21.42
N GLY A 478 -1.20 17.77 -20.14
CA GLY A 478 -2.44 17.29 -19.52
C GLY A 478 -2.34 15.89 -18.91
N SER A 479 -1.13 15.33 -18.77
CA SER A 479 -0.83 14.12 -18.01
C SER A 479 -1.29 14.23 -16.55
N LEU A 480 -1.61 13.09 -15.94
CA LEU A 480 -2.10 13.02 -14.56
C LEU A 480 -0.96 12.97 -13.54
N GLY A 481 0.19 12.49 -13.95
CA GLY A 481 1.42 12.42 -13.18
C GLY A 481 2.60 12.06 -14.06
N GLU A 482 3.79 12.16 -13.47
CA GLU A 482 5.06 11.71 -14.05
C GLU A 482 6.04 11.37 -12.93
N ALA A 483 7.02 10.50 -13.23
CA ALA A 483 7.98 10.01 -12.25
C ALA A 483 9.41 9.92 -12.80
N PHE A 484 10.37 10.37 -12.00
CA PHE A 484 11.80 10.24 -12.26
C PHE A 484 12.33 8.91 -11.72
N THR A 485 12.26 7.89 -12.58
CA THR A 485 12.66 6.51 -12.25
C THR A 485 14.19 6.34 -12.12
N PRO A 486 14.69 5.49 -11.21
CA PRO A 486 16.13 5.29 -11.03
C PRO A 486 16.90 4.75 -12.26
N ASN A 487 16.44 3.68 -12.91
CA ASN A 487 17.17 2.97 -13.99
C ASN A 487 16.29 2.18 -15.00
N PHE A 488 15.04 2.58 -15.31
CA PHE A 488 14.07 1.72 -16.02
C PHE A 488 14.58 0.99 -17.29
N ALA A 489 15.51 1.55 -18.06
CA ALA A 489 15.99 0.88 -19.27
C ALA A 489 17.49 0.99 -19.43
N ASP A 490 18.25 0.37 -18.51
CA ASP A 490 19.73 0.25 -18.51
C ASP A 490 20.39 1.38 -19.31
N PRO A 491 20.18 2.63 -18.88
CA PRO A 491 20.67 3.78 -19.63
C PRO A 491 22.18 3.63 -19.77
N THR A 492 22.72 3.95 -20.96
CA THR A 492 24.16 4.20 -21.08
C THR A 492 24.58 5.12 -19.94
N ALA A 493 25.81 4.98 -19.41
CA ALA A 493 26.25 5.73 -18.23
C ALA A 493 25.93 7.24 -18.30
N ASP A 494 25.89 7.79 -19.52
CA ASP A 494 25.61 9.18 -19.84
C ASP A 494 24.11 9.58 -19.73
N THR A 495 23.16 8.66 -19.68
CA THR A 495 21.70 8.93 -19.62
C THR A 495 21.06 8.50 -18.30
N LYS A 496 21.87 8.27 -17.26
CA LYS A 496 21.36 8.01 -15.90
C LYS A 496 20.85 9.30 -15.28
N PRO A 497 19.66 9.32 -14.66
CA PRO A 497 19.23 10.47 -13.88
C PRO A 497 20.21 10.77 -12.76
N THR A 498 20.34 12.05 -12.38
CA THR A 498 21.11 12.40 -11.18
C THR A 498 20.39 11.93 -9.93
N ASP A 499 21.15 11.58 -8.89
CA ASP A 499 20.61 11.24 -7.56
C ASP A 499 19.62 12.29 -7.00
N LEU A 500 19.80 13.57 -7.37
CA LEU A 500 18.93 14.68 -6.98
C LEU A 500 17.56 14.70 -7.66
N MET A 501 17.42 14.01 -8.80
CA MET A 501 16.18 13.94 -9.57
C MET A 501 15.49 12.59 -9.36
N THR A 502 16.26 11.51 -9.15
CA THR A 502 15.70 10.20 -8.85
C THR A 502 14.80 10.22 -7.63
N ASN A 503 13.82 9.33 -7.59
CA ASN A 503 12.84 9.22 -6.51
C ASN A 503 11.98 10.50 -6.33
N SER A 504 11.69 11.21 -7.42
CA SER A 504 10.73 12.32 -7.43
C SER A 504 9.56 12.00 -8.35
N ALA A 505 8.36 12.40 -7.95
CA ALA A 505 7.15 12.27 -8.77
C ALA A 505 6.33 13.56 -8.72
N LEU A 506 5.75 13.94 -9.85
CA LEU A 506 4.80 15.06 -9.94
C LEU A 506 3.40 14.49 -10.20
N VAL A 507 2.40 15.02 -9.52
CA VAL A 507 1.00 14.61 -9.66
C VAL A 507 0.10 15.83 -9.79
N PHE A 508 -0.82 15.78 -10.75
CA PHE A 508 -1.81 16.83 -10.99
C PHE A 508 -2.76 17.00 -9.79
N GLY A 509 -2.93 18.23 -9.32
CA GLY A 509 -3.76 18.61 -8.18
C GLY A 509 -5.24 18.26 -8.31
N ASP A 510 -5.78 18.11 -9.53
CA ASP A 510 -7.15 17.61 -9.70
C ASP A 510 -7.32 16.16 -9.27
N ASN A 511 -6.26 15.34 -9.24
CA ASN A 511 -6.31 14.01 -8.64
C ASN A 511 -6.63 14.07 -7.13
N ILE A 512 -6.41 15.25 -6.52
CA ILE A 512 -6.66 15.52 -5.10
C ILE A 512 -7.96 16.29 -4.90
N ARG A 513 -8.21 17.33 -5.71
CA ARG A 513 -9.33 18.27 -5.57
C ARG A 513 -10.67 17.70 -6.04
N LYS A 514 -10.67 16.89 -7.09
CA LYS A 514 -11.92 16.32 -7.64
C LYS A 514 -12.38 15.15 -6.76
N ASP A 515 -13.61 14.72 -7.00
CA ASP A 515 -14.14 13.49 -6.41
C ASP A 515 -13.18 12.31 -6.64
N ASP A 516 -13.36 11.22 -5.89
CA ASP A 516 -12.50 10.02 -5.80
C ASP A 516 -12.35 9.22 -7.12
N HIS A 517 -11.93 9.91 -8.19
CA HIS A 517 -11.95 9.53 -9.61
C HIS A 517 -10.56 9.16 -10.14
N PHE A 518 -9.50 9.38 -9.36
CA PHE A 518 -8.11 9.21 -9.75
C PHE A 518 -7.33 8.45 -8.67
N HIS A 519 -7.88 7.32 -8.24
CA HIS A 519 -7.38 6.55 -7.11
C HIS A 519 -6.11 5.76 -7.42
N THR A 520 -5.72 5.66 -8.70
CA THR A 520 -4.53 4.93 -9.15
C THR A 520 -3.33 5.83 -9.41
N THR A 521 -3.52 7.14 -9.67
CA THR A 521 -2.42 8.01 -10.13
C THR A 521 -1.24 8.07 -9.16
N ILE A 522 -1.48 8.36 -7.87
CA ILE A 522 -0.39 8.42 -6.88
C ILE A 522 0.35 7.07 -6.79
N PRO A 523 -0.32 5.93 -6.49
CA PRO A 523 0.38 4.66 -6.43
C PRO A 523 1.06 4.25 -7.74
N HIS A 524 0.54 4.67 -8.90
CA HIS A 524 1.15 4.45 -10.23
C HIS A 524 2.49 5.16 -10.36
N GLU A 525 2.55 6.47 -10.06
CA GLU A 525 3.82 7.23 -10.14
C GLU A 525 4.85 6.73 -9.13
N LEU A 526 4.41 6.36 -7.92
CA LEU A 526 5.30 5.70 -6.95
C LEU A 526 5.76 4.32 -7.47
N GLY A 527 4.90 3.60 -8.19
CA GLY A 527 5.18 2.31 -8.79
C GLY A 527 6.29 2.40 -9.84
N HIS A 528 6.28 3.44 -10.69
CA HIS A 528 7.38 3.72 -11.63
C HIS A 528 8.75 3.79 -10.92
N ILE A 529 8.81 4.46 -9.77
CA ILE A 529 10.05 4.63 -9.00
C ILE A 529 10.46 3.35 -8.26
N LEU A 530 9.49 2.67 -7.65
CA LEU A 530 9.74 1.50 -6.79
C LEU A 530 10.11 0.26 -7.60
N MET A 531 9.36 0.03 -8.67
CA MET A 531 9.55 -1.13 -9.54
C MET A 531 10.66 -0.88 -10.56
N ASP A 532 10.99 0.39 -10.80
CA ASP A 532 11.89 0.82 -11.85
C ASP A 532 11.47 0.25 -13.21
N VAL A 533 10.16 0.33 -13.47
CA VAL A 533 9.50 -0.12 -14.70
C VAL A 533 8.62 0.98 -15.31
N GLY A 534 8.43 0.97 -16.62
CA GLY A 534 7.43 1.75 -17.34
C GLY A 534 6.09 1.02 -17.37
N HIS A 535 5.23 1.38 -18.31
CA HIS A 535 3.86 0.84 -18.30
C HIS A 535 3.81 -0.67 -18.56
N ALA A 536 2.98 -1.38 -17.80
CA ALA A 536 2.60 -2.76 -18.03
C ALA A 536 1.73 -2.89 -19.29
N ASN A 537 1.92 -3.93 -20.09
CA ASN A 537 1.09 -4.17 -21.28
C ASN A 537 -0.31 -4.70 -20.93
N LEU A 538 -0.58 -4.97 -19.66
CA LEU A 538 -1.85 -5.50 -19.18
C LEU A 538 -2.68 -4.41 -18.52
N ALA A 539 -3.86 -4.14 -19.06
CA ALA A 539 -4.72 -3.02 -18.66
C ALA A 539 -5.28 -3.11 -17.23
N THR A 540 -5.33 -4.31 -16.62
CA THR A 540 -5.79 -4.47 -15.24
C THR A 540 -4.70 -4.15 -14.21
N GLU A 541 -3.45 -4.07 -14.64
CA GLU A 541 -2.34 -3.76 -13.73
C GLU A 541 -2.36 -2.30 -13.35
N MET A 542 -1.96 -2.03 -12.11
CA MET A 542 -1.75 -0.69 -11.59
C MET A 542 -0.80 0.11 -12.47
N MET A 543 0.21 -0.54 -13.07
CA MET A 543 1.15 0.06 -14.02
C MET A 543 0.63 0.10 -15.47
N GLY A 544 -0.63 -0.22 -15.75
CA GLY A 544 -1.19 -0.19 -17.11
C GLY A 544 -1.22 1.22 -17.70
N PRO A 545 -1.03 1.39 -19.03
CA PRO A 545 -1.08 2.71 -19.66
C PRO A 545 -2.51 3.23 -19.69
N GLY A 546 -2.68 4.54 -19.45
CA GLY A 546 -3.93 5.24 -19.70
C GLY A 546 -5.03 4.93 -18.67
N SER A 547 -4.72 5.10 -17.37
CA SER A 547 -5.71 5.03 -16.29
C SER A 547 -7.01 5.74 -16.70
N PRO A 548 -8.13 5.01 -16.85
CA PRO A 548 -9.33 5.57 -17.42
C PRO A 548 -9.91 6.59 -16.44
N LYS A 549 -9.89 7.88 -16.80
CA LYS A 549 -10.33 8.98 -15.92
C LYS A 549 -11.71 8.67 -15.31
N GLY A 550 -11.84 8.76 -13.98
CA GLY A 550 -13.15 8.69 -13.32
C GLY A 550 -13.48 7.35 -12.66
N ALA A 551 -14.79 7.09 -12.54
CA ALA A 551 -15.33 5.85 -11.94
C ALA A 551 -14.84 4.56 -12.62
N ASN A 552 -14.29 4.66 -13.84
CA ASN A 552 -13.79 3.53 -14.61
C ASN A 552 -12.50 2.93 -14.04
N GLU A 553 -11.76 3.63 -13.17
CA GLU A 553 -10.57 3.03 -12.56
C GLU A 553 -10.95 1.98 -11.49
N ARG A 554 -12.02 2.20 -10.73
CA ARG A 554 -12.43 1.34 -9.59
C ARG A 554 -13.23 0.11 -10.00
N VAL A 555 -13.58 -0.03 -11.28
CA VAL A 555 -14.30 -1.21 -11.77
C VAL A 555 -13.49 -2.48 -11.56
N VAL A 556 -14.15 -3.64 -11.52
CA VAL A 556 -13.54 -4.94 -11.22
C VAL A 556 -12.32 -5.24 -12.11
N ASP A 557 -12.40 -4.91 -13.40
CA ASP A 557 -11.33 -5.12 -14.38
C ASP A 557 -10.49 -3.84 -14.65
N GLY A 558 -10.51 -2.87 -13.72
CA GLY A 558 -9.74 -1.63 -13.82
C GLY A 558 -8.24 -1.79 -13.50
N PRO A 559 -7.41 -0.75 -13.75
CA PRO A 559 -5.96 -0.77 -13.55
C PRO A 559 -5.56 -0.62 -12.09
N LYS A 560 -5.94 -1.58 -11.25
CA LYS A 560 -5.73 -1.52 -9.79
C LYS A 560 -5.13 -2.79 -9.19
N ARG A 561 -4.66 -3.71 -10.03
CA ARG A 561 -4.05 -4.99 -9.62
C ARG A 561 -2.54 -4.89 -9.56
N ILE A 562 -1.93 -5.57 -8.59
CA ILE A 562 -0.49 -5.76 -8.51
C ILE A 562 -0.25 -7.27 -8.55
N SER A 563 0.01 -7.82 -9.74
CA SER A 563 0.08 -9.29 -9.89
C SER A 563 1.12 -9.96 -9.00
N ASP A 564 0.75 -11.11 -8.44
CA ASP A 564 1.63 -12.08 -7.78
C ASP A 564 0.96 -13.44 -7.74
N PRO A 565 1.59 -14.57 -8.12
CA PRO A 565 2.97 -14.74 -8.61
C PRO A 565 3.09 -14.67 -10.14
N ARG A 566 2.13 -13.99 -10.80
CA ARG A 566 2.10 -13.91 -12.26
C ARG A 566 3.16 -12.94 -12.78
N GLU A 567 4.08 -13.46 -13.60
CA GLU A 567 4.96 -12.64 -14.44
C GLU A 567 4.15 -11.92 -15.53
N ILE A 568 4.40 -10.63 -15.71
CA ILE A 568 3.81 -9.81 -16.77
C ILE A 568 4.88 -9.16 -17.64
N VAL A 569 4.45 -8.55 -18.75
CA VAL A 569 5.31 -7.83 -19.69
C VAL A 569 5.05 -6.33 -19.57
N TYR A 570 6.13 -5.57 -19.50
CA TYR A 570 6.15 -4.11 -19.52
C TYR A 570 6.61 -3.58 -20.88
N SER A 571 6.48 -2.26 -21.04
CA SER A 571 7.05 -1.51 -22.15
C SER A 571 8.53 -1.85 -22.34
N GLY A 572 8.97 -1.95 -23.59
CA GLY A 572 10.35 -2.39 -23.90
C GLY A 572 10.60 -3.89 -23.76
N ASN A 573 9.55 -4.71 -23.57
CA ASN A 573 9.61 -6.16 -23.39
C ASN A 573 10.33 -6.61 -22.10
N VAL A 574 10.43 -5.74 -21.10
CA VAL A 574 10.87 -6.10 -19.76
C VAL A 574 9.83 -7.01 -19.13
N ARG A 575 10.26 -8.07 -18.42
CA ARG A 575 9.41 -9.03 -17.74
C ARG A 575 9.69 -9.04 -16.25
N GLY A 576 8.66 -9.22 -15.44
CA GLY A 576 8.82 -9.33 -13.99
C GLY A 576 7.52 -9.65 -13.27
N ILE A 577 7.65 -9.99 -11.99
CA ILE A 577 6.53 -10.18 -11.07
C ILE A 577 6.30 -8.85 -10.34
N PRO A 578 5.14 -8.18 -10.52
CA PRO A 578 4.91 -6.84 -9.99
C PRO A 578 5.15 -6.69 -8.48
N VAL A 579 4.61 -7.61 -7.66
CA VAL A 579 4.80 -7.55 -6.19
C VAL A 579 6.27 -7.64 -5.82
N GLN A 580 7.04 -8.54 -6.46
CA GLN A 580 8.46 -8.66 -6.20
C GLN A 580 9.21 -7.37 -6.55
N GLN A 581 8.98 -6.84 -7.75
CA GLN A 581 9.65 -5.62 -8.22
C GLN A 581 9.34 -4.43 -7.31
N LEU A 582 8.07 -4.26 -6.91
CA LEU A 582 7.63 -3.18 -6.02
C LEU A 582 8.32 -3.24 -4.65
N ARG A 583 8.57 -4.45 -4.13
CA ARG A 583 9.15 -4.71 -2.80
C ARG A 583 10.68 -4.68 -2.76
N GLU A 584 11.35 -4.87 -3.90
CA GLU A 584 12.77 -5.24 -3.94
C GLU A 584 13.64 -4.36 -4.84
N ASN A 585 13.11 -3.80 -5.94
CA ASN A 585 13.95 -3.13 -6.94
C ASN A 585 14.54 -1.80 -6.44
N ASN A 586 13.84 -1.11 -5.53
CA ASN A 586 14.33 0.13 -4.93
C ASN A 586 14.39 0.03 -3.39
N SER A 587 15.25 -0.86 -2.88
CA SER A 587 15.41 -1.11 -1.44
C SER A 587 15.94 0.11 -0.66
N GLY A 588 16.46 1.14 -1.33
CA GLY A 588 16.94 2.36 -0.68
C GLY A 588 15.83 3.19 -0.04
N ILE A 589 14.60 3.05 -0.52
CA ILE A 589 13.42 3.81 -0.07
C ILE A 589 12.34 2.93 0.58
N VAL A 590 12.49 1.61 0.50
CA VAL A 590 11.62 0.60 1.12
C VAL A 590 12.24 0.15 2.45
N GLU A 591 11.46 0.25 3.53
CA GLU A 591 11.81 -0.18 4.90
C GLU A 591 11.08 -1.48 5.27
#